data_AF-A0A7Y2Z159-F1
#
_entry.id   AF-A0A7Y2Z159-F1
#
_cell.length_a   1.000
_cell.length_b   1.000
_cell.length_c   1.000
_cell.angle_alpha   90.00
_cell.angle_beta   90.00
_cell.angle_gamma   90.00
#
_symmetry.space_group_name_H-M   'P 1'
#
loop_
_entity.id
_entity.type
_entity.pdbx_description
1 polymer ?
#
loop_
_entity_poly.entity_id
_entity_poly.type
_entity_poly.pdbx_seq_one_letter_code
_entity_poly.pdbx_strand_id
1 'polypeptide(L)'
;MSDQEKQTDQEKHQHCTNKFIELANQLRKEDIEPSLVSGALMTASGVYATYVAAGNNGALESSGVDKVVSVYRRTLEHHQTVKKAALKQTNA
;
A
#
# COMPACT_ATOMS: atom_id res chain seq x y z
N MET A 1 -15.71 -1.68 -32.24
CA MET A 1 -15.42 -2.48 -31.04
C MET A 1 -14.75 -1.53 -30.05
N SER A 2 -15.42 -1.38 -28.91
CA SER A 2 -15.23 -0.48 -27.75
C SER A 2 -13.86 0.16 -27.52
N ASP A 3 -13.89 1.49 -27.39
CA ASP A 3 -12.91 2.31 -26.67
C ASP A 3 -12.77 1.80 -25.23
N GLN A 4 -11.75 0.98 -24.95
CA GLN A 4 -11.32 0.75 -23.58
C GLN A 4 -10.63 2.04 -23.10
N GLU A 5 -11.30 2.78 -22.22
CA GLU A 5 -10.72 3.92 -21.52
C GLU A 5 -9.35 3.54 -20.95
N LYS A 6 -8.29 4.22 -21.42
CA LYS A 6 -6.95 4.07 -20.87
C LYS A 6 -6.94 4.65 -19.46
N GLN A 7 -7.18 3.79 -18.48
CA GLN A 7 -7.03 4.11 -17.07
C GLN A 7 -5.59 4.55 -16.79
N THR A 8 -5.43 5.68 -16.12
CA THR A 8 -4.13 6.25 -15.74
C THR A 8 -3.43 5.38 -14.70
N ASP A 9 -2.11 5.47 -14.59
CA ASP A 9 -1.36 4.70 -13.59
C ASP A 9 -1.77 5.06 -12.15
N GLN A 10 -2.18 6.31 -11.91
CA GLN A 10 -2.74 6.74 -10.63
C GLN A 10 -4.06 6.04 -10.32
N GLU A 11 -4.97 5.94 -11.28
CA GLU A 11 -6.25 5.26 -11.10
C GLU A 11 -6.07 3.75 -10.90
N LYS A 12 -5.14 3.12 -11.62
CA LYS A 12 -4.77 1.72 -11.41
C LYS A 12 -4.18 1.50 -10.02
N HIS A 13 -3.26 2.38 -9.60
CA HIS A 13 -2.69 2.33 -8.26
C HIS A 13 -3.77 2.46 -7.17
N GLN A 14 -4.71 3.40 -7.33
CA GLN A 14 -5.83 3.58 -6.41
C GLN A 14 -6.74 2.35 -6.39
N HIS A 15 -7.04 1.78 -7.56
CA HIS A 15 -7.84 0.57 -7.68
C HIS A 15 -7.21 -0.60 -6.90
N CYS A 16 -5.91 -0.87 -7.12
CA CYS A 16 -5.19 -1.91 -6.39
C CYS A 16 -5.16 -1.65 -4.87
N THR A 17 -4.92 -0.40 -4.47
CA THR A 17 -4.93 0.01 -3.05
C THR A 17 -6.28 -0.29 -2.40
N ASN A 18 -7.38 0.06 -3.07
CA ASN A 18 -8.73 -0.21 -2.57
C ASN A 18 -8.99 -1.71 -2.42
N LYS A 19 -8.49 -2.53 -3.35
CA LYS A 19 -8.61 -4.00 -3.27
C LYS A 19 -7.89 -4.60 -2.06
N PHE A 20 -6.69 -4.10 -1.74
CA PHE A 20 -5.99 -4.54 -0.52
C PHE A 20 -6.74 -4.13 0.76
N ILE A 21 -7.31 -2.91 0.80
CA ILE A 21 -8.12 -2.44 1.93
C ILE A 21 -9.41 -3.25 2.08
N GLU A 22 -10.07 -3.59 0.97
CA GLU A 22 -11.26 -4.44 0.95
C GLU A 22 -10.97 -5.81 1.57
N LEU A 23 -9.89 -6.46 1.16
CA LEU A 23 -9.46 -7.73 1.73
C LEU A 23 -9.13 -7.60 3.23
N ALA A 24 -8.36 -6.58 3.63
CA ALA A 24 -8.07 -6.35 5.05
C ALA A 24 -9.35 -6.15 5.88
N ASN A 25 -10.35 -5.46 5.33
CA ASN A 25 -11.65 -5.29 5.96
C ASN A 25 -12.46 -6.59 6.03
N GLN A 26 -12.31 -7.50 5.08
CA GLN A 26 -12.91 -8.85 5.12
C GLN A 26 -12.28 -9.68 6.23
N LEU A 27 -10.94 -9.71 6.32
CA LEU A 27 -10.23 -10.43 7.38
C LEU A 27 -10.61 -9.96 8.79
N ARG A 28 -10.84 -8.65 8.98
CA ARG A 28 -11.33 -8.13 10.27
C ARG A 28 -12.72 -8.67 10.64
N LYS A 29 -13.56 -9.04 9.66
CA LYS A 29 -14.89 -9.63 9.92
C LYS A 29 -14.82 -11.08 10.37
N GLU A 30 -13.67 -11.72 10.23
CA GLU A 30 -13.41 -13.10 10.68
C GLU A 30 -13.02 -13.17 12.18
N ASP A 31 -13.33 -12.12 12.96
CA ASP A 31 -12.94 -11.97 14.37
C ASP A 31 -11.42 -11.94 14.61
N ILE A 32 -10.66 -11.54 13.57
CA ILE A 32 -9.22 -11.36 13.65
C ILE A 32 -8.91 -9.96 14.17
N GLU A 33 -8.05 -9.90 15.19
CA GLU A 33 -7.56 -8.65 15.77
C GLU A 33 -7.00 -7.70 14.68
N PRO A 34 -7.42 -6.42 14.64
CA PRO A 34 -6.97 -5.46 13.62
C PRO A 34 -5.44 -5.28 13.54
N SER A 35 -4.75 -5.43 14.68
CA SER A 35 -3.29 -5.37 14.75
C SER A 35 -2.63 -6.53 14.00
N LEU A 36 -3.22 -7.74 14.06
CA LEU A 36 -2.76 -8.91 13.31
C LEU A 36 -3.01 -8.75 11.82
N VAL A 37 -4.19 -8.26 11.42
CA VAL A 37 -4.49 -7.98 10.01
C VAL A 37 -3.52 -6.94 9.44
N SER A 38 -3.24 -5.89 10.20
CA SER A 38 -2.26 -4.86 9.82
C SER A 38 -0.85 -5.43 9.68
N GLY A 39 -0.40 -6.24 10.63
CA GLY A 39 0.89 -6.94 10.57
C GLY A 39 1.00 -7.87 9.37
N ALA A 40 -0.04 -8.67 9.11
CA ALA A 40 -0.09 -9.57 7.96
C ALA A 40 -0.03 -8.81 6.62
N LEU A 41 -0.75 -7.69 6.50
CA LEU A 41 -0.71 -6.85 5.31
C LEU A 41 0.68 -6.24 5.09
N MET A 42 1.33 -5.78 6.16
CA MET A 42 2.71 -5.30 6.11
C MET A 42 3.66 -6.40 5.61
N THR A 43 3.58 -7.60 6.20
CA THR A 43 4.40 -8.75 5.79
C THR A 43 4.16 -9.12 4.33
N ALA A 44 2.90 -9.20 3.89
CA ALA A 44 2.55 -9.48 2.50
C ALA A 44 3.14 -8.43 1.54
N SER A 45 3.06 -7.15 1.91
CA SER A 45 3.66 -6.08 1.10
C SER A 45 5.18 -6.20 1.00
N GLY A 46 5.86 -6.58 2.10
CA GLY A 46 7.30 -6.79 2.13
C GLY A 46 7.74 -7.97 1.26
N VAL A 47 7.03 -9.08 1.32
CA VAL A 47 7.27 -10.25 0.45
C VAL A 47 7.09 -9.88 -1.02
N TYR A 48 6.03 -9.15 -1.36
CA TYR A 48 5.79 -8.70 -2.74
C TYR A 48 6.86 -7.71 -3.21
N ALA A 49 7.26 -6.76 -2.37
CA ALA A 49 8.34 -5.81 -2.66
C ALA A 49 9.68 -6.52 -2.90
N THR A 50 9.99 -7.56 -2.10
CA THR A 50 11.16 -8.41 -2.31
C THR A 50 11.11 -9.10 -3.67
N TYR A 51 9.96 -9.68 -4.05
CA TYR A 51 9.81 -10.30 -5.37
C TYR A 51 10.04 -9.30 -6.52
N VAL A 52 9.44 -8.12 -6.42
CA VAL A 52 9.56 -7.07 -7.44
C VAL A 52 10.99 -6.54 -7.56
N ALA A 53 11.70 -6.35 -6.44
CA ALA A 53 13.02 -5.74 -6.45
C ALA A 53 14.18 -6.75 -6.58
N ALA A 54 14.03 -7.98 -6.10
CA ALA A 54 15.07 -9.02 -6.18
C ALA A 54 15.03 -9.82 -7.50
N GLY A 55 13.89 -9.85 -8.20
CA GLY A 55 13.73 -10.70 -9.39
C GLY A 55 14.06 -12.17 -9.10
N ASN A 56 14.90 -12.78 -9.93
CA ASN A 56 15.31 -14.19 -9.80
C ASN A 56 16.29 -14.47 -8.63
N ASN A 57 16.81 -13.45 -7.94
CA ASN A 57 17.82 -13.63 -6.90
C ASN A 57 17.23 -13.94 -5.51
N GLY A 58 15.91 -13.84 -5.35
CA GLY A 58 15.17 -14.34 -4.18
C GLY A 58 15.27 -13.54 -2.88
N ALA A 59 16.25 -12.64 -2.72
CA ALA A 59 16.40 -11.80 -1.54
C ALA A 59 16.84 -10.37 -1.86
N LEU A 60 16.48 -9.41 -1.00
CA LEU A 60 16.99 -8.05 -1.07
C LEU A 60 18.32 -7.95 -0.32
N GLU A 61 19.31 -7.35 -0.98
CA GLU A 61 20.49 -6.80 -0.30
C GLU A 61 20.07 -5.69 0.68
N SER A 62 20.91 -5.36 1.66
CA SER A 62 20.62 -4.33 2.67
C SER A 62 20.17 -2.99 2.06
N SER A 63 20.77 -2.59 0.94
CA SER A 63 20.39 -1.39 0.20
C SER A 63 18.97 -1.45 -0.39
N GLY A 64 18.47 -2.64 -0.71
CA GLY A 64 17.10 -2.88 -1.15
C GLY A 64 16.09 -2.69 -0.02
N VAL A 65 16.43 -3.17 1.19
CA VAL A 65 15.60 -2.96 2.40
C VAL A 65 15.46 -1.46 2.69
N ASP A 66 16.56 -0.72 2.68
CA ASP A 66 16.54 0.73 2.91
C ASP A 66 15.67 1.47 1.89
N LYS A 67 15.72 1.05 0.63
CA LYS A 67 14.89 1.63 -0.44
C LYS A 67 13.39 1.40 -0.17
N VAL A 68 13.01 0.18 0.22
CA VAL A 68 11.61 -0.14 0.55
C VAL A 68 11.12 0.68 1.75
N VAL A 69 11.93 0.74 2.82
CA VAL A 69 11.62 1.55 4.02
C VAL A 69 11.47 3.04 3.65
N SER A 70 12.36 3.56 2.82
CA SER A 70 12.33 4.95 2.34
C SER A 70 11.05 5.26 1.54
N VAL A 71 10.64 4.35 0.65
CA VAL A 71 9.37 4.48 -0.09
C VAL A 71 8.18 4.45 0.86
N TYR A 72 8.14 3.49 1.78
CA TYR A 72 7.03 3.34 2.72
C TYR A 72 6.86 4.59 3.61
N ARG A 73 7.98 5.14 4.10
CA ARG A 73 8.01 6.39 4.86
C ARG A 73 7.42 7.55 4.06
N ARG A 74 7.90 7.79 2.84
CA ARG A 74 7.40 8.88 1.98
C ARG A 74 5.91 8.76 1.71
N THR A 75 5.43 7.56 1.40
CA THR A 75 4.01 7.30 1.16
C THR A 75 3.16 7.62 2.38
N LEU A 76 3.61 7.18 3.57
CA LEU A 76 2.90 7.46 4.82
C LEU A 76 2.90 8.96 5.16
N GLU A 77 4.04 9.63 5.04
CA GLU A 77 4.17 11.08 5.28
C GLU A 77 3.27 11.89 4.33
N HIS A 78 3.23 11.52 3.06
CA HIS A 78 2.34 12.13 2.08
C HIS A 78 0.87 11.95 2.49
N HIS A 79 0.45 10.73 2.83
CA HIS A 79 -0.93 10.48 3.26
C HIS A 79 -1.29 11.30 4.51
N GLN A 80 -0.41 11.34 5.53
CA GLN A 80 -0.65 12.12 6.74
C GLN A 80 -0.75 13.62 6.44
N THR A 81 0.04 14.12 5.50
CA THR A 81 -0.01 15.52 5.05
C THR A 81 -1.36 15.85 4.43
N VAL A 82 -1.83 15.03 3.48
CA VAL A 82 -3.13 15.21 2.83
C VAL A 82 -4.27 15.14 3.85
N LYS A 83 -4.24 14.16 4.77
CA LYS A 83 -5.28 13.99 5.79
C LYS A 83 -5.33 15.17 6.77
N LYS A 84 -4.17 15.68 7.20
CA LYS A 84 -4.08 16.88 8.06
C LYS A 84 -4.60 18.13 7.34
N ALA A 85 -4.33 18.29 6.04
CA ALA A 85 -4.85 19.41 5.27
C ALA A 85 -6.38 19.39 5.17
N ALA A 86 -6.97 18.21 4.90
CA ALA A 86 -8.43 18.03 4.85
C ALA A 86 -9.11 18.35 6.20
N LEU A 87 -8.51 17.93 7.33
CA LEU A 87 -9.02 18.23 8.66
C LEU A 87 -9.00 19.73 8.98
N LYS A 88 -7.99 20.47 8.52
CA LYS A 88 -7.92 21.93 8.71
C LYS A 88 -8.99 22.68 7.91
N GLN A 89 -9.35 22.19 6.72
CA GLN A 89 -10.41 22.79 5.90
C GLN A 89 -11.81 22.46 6.40
N THR A 90 -12.00 21.31 7.06
CA THR A 90 -13.30 20.91 7.63
C THR A 90 -13.60 21.64 8.95
N ASN A 91 -12.56 22.11 9.65
CA ASN A 91 -12.66 22.81 10.92
C ASN A 91 -12.53 24.35 10.78
N ALA A 92 -12.55 24.88 9.56
CA ALA A 92 -12.50 26.31 9.23
C ALA A 92 -13.85 26.76 8.66
#